data_AF-A0A1I8Q3D8-F1
#
_entry.id   AF-A0A1I8Q3D8-F1
#
_cell.length_a   1.000
_cell.length_b   1.000
_cell.length_c   1.000
_cell.angle_alpha   90.00
_cell.angle_beta   90.00
_cell.angle_gamma   90.00
#
_symmetry.space_group_name_H-M   'P 1'
#
loop_
_entity.id
_entity.type
_entity.pdbx_description
1 polymer ?
#
loop_
_entity_poly.entity_id
_entity_poly.type
_entity_poly.pdbx_seq_one_letter_code
_entity_poly.pdbx_strand_id
1 'polypeptide(L)' 'MLQPSRQQILRLYKHLIRYGNQLQLTDKSYFLGRVRREFRENCQETEAHKIDFSFKRGETLLRNGRIL' A
#
# COMPACT_ATOMS: atom_id res chain seq x y z
N MET A 1 -0.06 -1.45 20.14
CA MET A 1 -0.12 -1.66 18.68
C MET A 1 1.29 -1.48 18.13
N LEU A 2 1.80 -2.43 17.33
CA LEU A 2 3.15 -2.32 16.76
C LEU A 2 3.07 -1.47 15.49
N GLN A 3 3.69 -0.29 15.50
CA GLN A 3 3.84 0.50 14.28
C GLN A 3 4.82 -0.20 13.32
N PRO A 4 4.50 -0.30 12.03
CA PRO A 4 5.40 -0.88 11.05
C PRO A 4 6.66 -0.02 10.91
N SER A 5 7.82 -0.67 10.84
CA SER A 5 9.08 0.02 10.59
C SER A 5 9.10 0.65 9.19
N ARG A 6 9.89 1.71 9.01
CA ARG A 6 10.10 2.34 7.69
C ARG A 6 10.51 1.34 6.61
N GLN A 7 11.31 0.33 6.96
CA GLN A 7 11.71 -0.72 6.02
C GLN A 7 10.53 -1.58 5.57
N GLN A 8 9.63 -1.95 6.49
CA GLN A 8 8.42 -2.70 6.16
C GLN A 8 7.50 -1.91 5.23
N ILE A 9 7.31 -0.62 5.50
CA ILE A 9 6.50 0.27 4.66
C ILE A 9 7.07 0.36 3.23
N LEU A 10 8.39 0.55 3.10
CA LEU A 10 9.02 0.62 1.78
C LEU A 10 9.00 -0.72 1.03
N ARG A 11 9.08 -1.84 1.75
CA ARG A 11 8.90 -3.19 1.15
C ARG A 11 7.48 -3.37 0.63
N LEU A 12 6.48 -2.98 1.43
CA LEU A 12 5.07 -3.02 1.03
C LEU A 12 4.83 -2.20 -0.24
N TYR A 13 5.35 -0.97 -0.28
CA TYR A 13 5.27 -0.12 -1.49
C TYR A 13 5.85 -0.84 -2.72
N LYS A 14 7.07 -1.40 -2.63
CA LYS A 14 7.68 -2.14 -3.75
C LYS A 14 6.84 -3.34 -4.19
N HIS A 15 6.25 -4.07 -3.25
CA HIS A 15 5.40 -5.21 -3.56
C HIS A 15 4.11 -4.78 -4.27
N LEU A 16 3.47 -3.69 -3.84
CA LEU A 16 2.27 -3.15 -4.50
C LEU A 16 2.56 -2.71 -5.94
N ILE A 17 3.72 -2.08 -6.19
CA ILE A 17 4.13 -1.71 -7.55
C ILE A 17 4.32 -2.97 -8.42
N ARG A 18 4.98 -4.01 -7.90
CA ARG A 18 5.15 -5.28 -8.63
C ARG A 18 3.81 -5.96 -8.93
N TYR A 19 2.91 -6.01 -7.95
CA TYR A 19 1.56 -6.53 -8.12
C TYR A 19 0.78 -5.74 -9.19
N GLY A 20 0.82 -4.40 -9.13
CA GLY A 20 0.20 -3.53 -10.12
C GLY A 20 0.67 -3.80 -11.55
N ASN A 21 1.95 -4.11 -11.75
CA ASN A 21 2.49 -4.45 -13.06
C ASN A 21 1.98 -5.80 -13.61
N GLN A 22 1.59 -6.73 -12.73
CA GLN A 22 1.05 -8.05 -13.07
C GLN A 22 -0.46 -8.03 -13.37
N LEU A 23 -1.17 -6.95 -13.03
CA LEU A 23 -2.60 -6.81 -13.33
C LEU A 23 -2.86 -6.88 -14.83
N GLN A 24 -3.84 -7.70 -15.23
CA GLN A 24 -4.21 -7.88 -16.65
C GLN A 24 -5.46 -7.07 -17.03
N LEU A 25 -6.43 -6.98 -16.12
CA LEU A 25 -7.76 -6.42 -16.40
C LEU A 25 -7.94 -5.00 -15.85
N THR A 26 -6.90 -4.43 -15.24
CA THR A 26 -6.95 -3.10 -14.61
C THR A 26 -5.98 -2.17 -15.32
N ASP A 27 -6.36 -0.90 -15.46
CA ASP A 27 -5.42 0.14 -15.90
C ASP A 27 -4.26 0.25 -14.90
N LYS A 28 -3.08 -0.17 -15.36
CA LYS A 28 -1.84 -0.19 -14.57
C LYS A 28 -1.43 1.23 -14.16
N SER A 29 -1.54 2.20 -15.07
CA SER A 29 -1.17 3.59 -14.83
C SER A 29 -2.05 4.20 -13.75
N TYR A 30 -3.36 3.92 -13.82
CA TYR A 30 -4.31 4.34 -12.79
C TYR A 30 -4.00 3.70 -11.43
N PHE A 31 -3.79 2.37 -11.39
CA PHE A 31 -3.48 1.67 -10.14
C PHE A 31 -2.19 2.19 -9.50
N LEU A 32 -1.11 2.29 -10.26
CA LEU A 32 0.18 2.78 -9.79
C LEU A 32 0.11 4.24 -9.34
N GLY A 33 -0.65 5.08 -10.08
CA GLY A 33 -0.92 6.47 -9.70
C GLY A 33 -1.64 6.56 -8.36
N ARG A 34 -2.66 5.72 -8.14
CA ARG A 34 -3.41 5.66 -6.88
C ARG A 34 -2.54 5.24 -5.70
N VAL A 35 -1.72 4.18 -5.86
CA VAL A 35 -0.79 3.72 -4.82
C VAL A 35 0.21 4.82 -4.47
N ARG A 36 0.80 5.48 -5.46
CA ARG A 36 1.74 6.60 -5.23
C ARG A 36 1.09 7.76 -4.49
N ARG A 37 -0.15 8.09 -4.84
CA ARG A 37 -0.91 9.16 -4.21
C ARG A 37 -1.20 8.85 -2.74
N GLU A 38 -1.71 7.66 -2.44
CA GLU A 38 -2.01 7.25 -1.05
C GLU A 38 -0.76 7.26 -0.17
N PHE A 39 0.38 6.77 -0.66
CA PHE A 39 1.64 6.81 0.11
C PHE A 39 2.17 8.24 0.30
N ARG A 40 1.93 9.14 -0.66
CA ARG A 40 2.36 10.54 -0.56
C ARG A 40 1.48 11.32 0.42
N GLU A 41 0.17 11.15 0.34
CA GLU A 41 -0.82 11.81 1.21
C GLU A 41 -0.66 11.34 2.67
N ASN A 42 -0.48 10.04 2.89
CA ASN A 42 -0.31 9.48 4.23
C ASN A 42 1.12 9.60 4.78
N CYS A 43 2.07 10.22 4.06
CA CYS A 43 3.45 10.37 4.52
C CYS A 43 3.59 11.29 5.74
N GLN A 44 2.62 12.19 5.94
CA GLN A 44 2.55 13.12 7.07
C GLN A 44 1.61 12.62 8.19
N GLU A 45 1.02 11.44 8.04
CA GLU A 45 0.14 10.90 9.07
C GLU A 45 0.95 10.48 10.29
N THR A 46 0.67 11.12 11.43
CA THR A 46 1.35 10.87 12.70
C THR A 46 0.57 9.90 13.59
N GLU A 47 -0.70 9.63 13.26
CA GLU A 47 -1.57 8.77 14.03
C GLU A 47 -1.21 7.28 13.87
N ALA A 48 -0.68 6.70 14.95
CA ALA A 48 -0.25 5.31 15.02
C ALA A 48 -1.28 4.30 14.48
N HIS A 49 -2.55 4.51 14.84
CA HIS A 49 -3.65 3.62 14.48
C HIS A 49 -3.97 3.65 12.98
N LYS A 50 -3.87 4.83 12.35
CA LYS A 50 -4.09 4.99 10.91
C LYS A 50 -2.94 4.43 10.09
N ILE A 51 -1.70 4.58 10.57
CA ILE A 51 -0.52 3.98 9.94
C ILE A 51 -0.67 2.45 9.95
N ASP A 52 -1.01 1.85 11.10
CA ASP A 52 -1.21 0.41 11.22
C ASP A 52 -2.36 -0.09 10.34
N PHE A 53 -3.50 0.64 10.32
CA PHE A 53 -4.63 0.31 9.46
C PHE A 53 -4.25 0.34 7.97
N SER A 54 -3.61 1.42 7.53
CA SER A 54 -3.18 1.59 6.13
C SER A 54 -2.18 0.51 5.71
N PHE A 55 -1.25 0.18 6.59
CA PHE A 55 -0.27 -0.88 6.35
C PHE A 55 -0.94 -2.25 6.20
N LYS A 56 -1.80 -2.64 7.15
CA LYS A 56 -2.55 -3.90 7.10
C LYS A 56 -3.46 -4.00 5.89
N ARG A 57 -4.08 -2.88 5.48
CA ARG A 57 -4.90 -2.82 4.27
C ARG A 57 -4.09 -3.12 3.02
N GLY A 58 -2.89 -2.55 2.91
CA GLY A 58 -1.97 -2.84 1.81
C GLY A 58 -1.48 -4.30 1.81
N GLU A 59 -1.17 -4.87 2.97
CA GLU A 59 -0.80 -6.29 3.08
C GLU A 59 -1.95 -7.22 2.68
N THR A 60 -3.18 -6.88 3.10
CA THR A 60 -4.39 -7.63 2.75
C THR A 60 -4.62 -7.63 1.23
N LEU A 61 -4.40 -6.49 0.58
CA LEU A 61 -4.49 -6.37 -0.87
C LEU A 61 -3.51 -7.33 -1.57
N LEU A 62 -2.27 -7.42 -1.09
CA LEU A 62 -1.28 -8.35 -1.66
C LEU A 62 -1.61 -9.81 -1.39
N ARG A 63 -2.13 -10.12 -0.19
CA ARG A 63 -2.44 -11.50 0.20
C ARG A 63 -3.65 -12.06 -0.53
N ASN A 64 -4.68 -11.25 -0.70
CA ASN A 64 -5.99 -11.70 -1.20
C ASN A 64 -6.28 -11.24 -2.63
N GLY A 65 -5.46 -10.35 -3.19
CA GLY A 65 -5.74 -9.67 -4.47
C GLY A 65 -6.99 -8.79 -4.42
N ARG A 66 -7.45 -8.42 -3.21
CA ARG A 66 -8.69 -7.68 -2.97
C ARG A 66 -8.47 -6.61 -1.92
N ILE A 67 -9.03 -5.43 -2.16
CA ILE A 67 -9.12 -4.36 -1.15
C ILE A 67 -10.29 -4.73 -0.23
N LEU A 68 -10.04 -4.93 1.06
CA LEU A 68 -11.06 -4.92 2.10
C LEU A 68 -11.38 -3.47 2.51
#